data_AF-H8GCW6-F1
#
_entry.id   AF-H8GCW6-F1
#
_cell.length_a   1.000
_cell.length_b   1.000
_cell.length_c   1.000
_cell.angle_alpha   90.00
_cell.angle_beta   90.00
_cell.angle_gamma   90.00
#
_symmetry.space_group_name_H-M   'P 1'
#
loop_
_entity.id
_entity.type
_entity.pdbx_description
1 polymer ?
#
loop_
_entity_poly.entity_id
_entity_poly.type
_entity_poly.pdbx_seq_one_letter_code
_entity_poly.pdbx_strand_id
1 'polypeptide(L)'
;MSIRGSHGVSRRVGCITPYTLGRMAEQSVSRPETTSSSEPAEPAGSVTAPITAADVLAWLERAAEAARAGELDAPALIELLGQLRQASTACANASDWTLLAAREAGASLRQIAPVFGKGYVRAPAARLEKLHREVLSSEQFLELMRRRMGPG
;
A
#
# COMPACT_ATOMS: atom_id res chain seq x y z
N MET A 1 -20.69 0.12 60.85
CA MET A 1 -19.84 -0.68 61.77
C MET A 1 -19.35 -1.92 61.03
N SER A 2 -18.14 -2.47 61.21
CA SER A 2 -16.89 -1.85 61.68
C SER A 2 -15.69 -2.77 61.33
N ILE A 3 -14.73 -2.26 60.55
CA ILE A 3 -13.26 -2.47 60.62
C ILE A 3 -12.69 -3.88 60.96
N ARG A 4 -11.99 -4.48 59.98
CA ARG A 4 -10.59 -4.97 59.99
C ARG A 4 -10.28 -5.56 58.59
N GLY A 5 -9.10 -5.42 57.96
CA GLY A 5 -7.73 -5.43 58.47
C GLY A 5 -7.15 -6.84 58.24
N SER A 6 -5.92 -7.09 57.74
CA SER A 6 -4.78 -6.21 57.42
C SER A 6 -3.75 -6.97 56.56
N HIS A 7 -2.73 -6.27 56.04
CA HIS A 7 -1.46 -6.79 55.47
C HIS A 7 -1.59 -7.60 54.14
N GLY A 8 -0.75 -7.44 53.11
CA GLY A 8 0.45 -6.61 52.95
C GLY A 8 1.72 -7.43 52.81
N VAL A 9 2.28 -7.52 51.59
CA VAL A 9 3.71 -7.76 51.35
C VAL A 9 4.10 -6.99 50.09
N SER A 10 5.08 -6.10 50.23
CA SER A 10 5.80 -5.46 49.13
C SER A 10 7.02 -6.28 48.79
N ARG A 11 7.26 -6.55 47.49
CA ARG A 11 8.62 -6.78 46.95
C ARG A 11 8.77 -6.15 45.56
N ARG A 12 9.49 -5.03 45.52
CA ARG A 12 10.30 -4.64 44.35
C ARG A 12 11.62 -5.47 44.38
N VAL A 13 12.48 -5.18 43.39
CA VAL A 13 13.87 -5.67 43.22
C VAL A 13 13.93 -7.07 42.57
N GLY A 14 14.66 -7.26 41.47
CA GLY A 14 15.44 -6.27 40.72
C GLY A 14 15.97 -6.78 39.38
N CYS A 15 16.54 -5.87 38.58
CA CYS A 15 17.25 -6.20 37.35
C CYS A 15 18.53 -6.99 37.66
N ILE A 16 18.79 -8.07 36.93
CA ILE A 16 20.11 -8.74 36.93
C ILE A 16 20.53 -8.99 35.49
N THR A 17 21.53 -8.23 35.06
CA THR A 17 22.28 -8.44 33.81
C THR A 17 23.46 -9.36 34.10
N PRO A 18 23.65 -10.47 33.38
CA PRO A 18 24.92 -11.19 33.37
C PRO A 18 25.83 -10.61 32.27
N TYR A 19 26.75 -9.72 32.66
CA TYR A 19 27.98 -9.51 31.89
C TYR A 19 28.93 -10.67 32.17
N THR A 20 29.32 -11.44 31.15
CA THR A 20 30.45 -12.37 31.25
C THR A 20 31.56 -11.89 30.33
N LEU A 21 32.57 -11.25 30.91
CA LEU A 21 33.86 -10.99 30.28
C LEU A 21 34.64 -12.32 30.16
N GLY A 22 34.77 -12.82 28.93
CA GLY A 22 35.71 -13.90 28.57
C GLY A 22 36.79 -13.34 27.64
N ARG A 23 38.05 -13.35 28.08
CA ARG A 23 39.16 -12.61 27.46
C ARG A 23 40.14 -13.53 26.74
N MET A 24 40.32 -13.28 25.44
CA MET A 24 41.48 -13.58 24.57
C MET A 24 42.01 -15.02 24.44
N ALA A 25 42.03 -15.49 23.19
CA ALA A 25 43.22 -16.10 22.58
C ALA A 25 43.21 -15.77 21.07
N GLU A 26 44.35 -15.31 20.54
CA GLU A 26 44.54 -14.94 19.13
C GLU A 26 45.12 -16.13 18.34
N GLN A 27 44.75 -16.29 17.06
CA GLN A 27 45.68 -16.79 16.04
C GLN A 27 45.22 -16.44 14.61
N SER A 28 46.18 -16.04 13.78
CA SER A 28 46.01 -15.24 12.55
C SER A 28 46.23 -16.02 11.24
N VAL A 29 46.02 -15.31 10.09
CA VAL A 29 46.37 -15.64 8.68
C VAL A 29 45.31 -16.53 7.96
N SER A 30 44.81 -16.25 6.73
CA SER A 30 45.16 -15.24 5.69
C SER A 30 43.93 -14.70 4.89
N ARG A 31 44.22 -13.97 3.78
CA ARG A 31 43.34 -13.46 2.69
C ARG A 31 43.36 -14.42 1.46
N PRO A 32 42.53 -14.28 0.38
CA PRO A 32 42.04 -13.05 -0.30
C PRO A 32 40.50 -12.88 -0.31
N GLU A 33 39.95 -11.66 -0.21
CA GLU A 33 39.58 -10.79 -1.35
C GLU A 33 38.63 -11.40 -2.39
N THR A 34 37.33 -11.29 -2.10
CA THR A 34 36.34 -10.97 -3.14
C THR A 34 35.75 -9.62 -2.82
N THR A 35 36.30 -8.55 -3.42
CA THR A 35 35.61 -7.27 -3.54
C THR A 35 34.43 -7.47 -4.49
N SER A 36 33.33 -8.02 -3.97
CA SER A 36 32.03 -7.87 -4.60
C SER A 36 31.67 -6.40 -4.50
N SER A 37 31.98 -5.64 -5.55
CA SER A 37 31.47 -4.30 -5.74
C SER A 37 29.95 -4.39 -5.85
N SER A 38 29.28 -4.38 -4.71
CA SER A 38 27.88 -4.05 -4.64
C SER A 38 27.78 -2.57 -5.01
N GLU A 39 27.64 -2.30 -6.31
CA GLU A 39 27.10 -1.04 -6.78
C GLU A 39 25.88 -0.72 -5.91
N PRO A 40 25.78 0.50 -5.34
CA PRO A 40 24.56 0.89 -4.65
C PRO A 40 23.45 0.80 -5.70
N ALA A 41 22.55 -0.18 -5.54
CA ALA A 41 21.49 -0.42 -6.49
C ALA A 41 20.72 0.89 -6.68
N GLU A 42 20.81 1.47 -7.89
CA GLU A 42 20.08 2.65 -8.30
C GLU A 42 18.63 2.52 -7.79
N PRO A 43 18.12 3.50 -7.02
CA PRO A 43 16.82 3.36 -6.39
C PRO A 43 15.78 3.17 -7.49
N ALA A 44 15.23 1.95 -7.58
CA ALA A 44 14.35 1.53 -8.65
C ALA A 44 13.26 2.60 -8.86
N GLY A 45 13.28 3.23 -10.04
CA GLY A 45 12.59 4.50 -10.29
C GLY A 45 11.15 4.45 -9.81
N SER A 46 10.80 5.36 -8.89
CA SER A 46 9.50 5.34 -8.22
C SER A 46 8.37 5.64 -9.21
N VAL A 47 7.70 4.58 -9.68
CA VAL A 47 6.48 4.71 -10.47
C VAL A 47 5.40 5.33 -9.59
N THR A 48 4.93 6.52 -9.95
CA THR A 48 3.86 7.23 -9.26
C THR A 48 2.50 6.92 -9.87
N ALA A 49 1.42 7.16 -9.13
CA ALA A 49 0.07 7.13 -9.71
C ALA A 49 -0.04 8.16 -10.85
N PRO A 50 -0.76 7.85 -11.96
CA PRO A 50 -0.85 8.74 -13.12
C PRO A 50 -1.75 9.96 -12.90
N ILE A 51 -2.49 10.01 -11.79
CA ILE A 51 -3.32 11.13 -11.38
C ILE A 51 -3.40 11.17 -9.85
N THR A 52 -3.37 12.38 -9.27
CA THR A 52 -3.48 12.62 -7.83
C THR A 52 -4.80 13.32 -7.48
N ALA A 53 -5.14 13.35 -6.19
CA ALA A 53 -6.30 14.11 -5.71
C ALA A 53 -6.17 15.63 -5.96
N ALA A 54 -4.94 16.16 -6.01
CA ALA A 54 -4.69 17.57 -6.32
C ALA A 54 -4.98 17.87 -7.80
N ASP A 55 -4.60 16.98 -8.72
CA ASP A 55 -4.90 17.12 -10.15
C ASP A 55 -6.41 17.11 -10.41
N VAL A 56 -7.14 16.20 -9.74
CA VAL A 56 -8.61 16.13 -9.82
C VAL A 56 -9.26 17.39 -9.26
N LEU A 57 -8.76 17.94 -8.14
CA LEU A 57 -9.29 19.17 -7.56
C LEU A 57 -9.06 20.39 -8.48
N ALA A 58 -7.83 20.60 -8.94
CA ALA A 58 -7.48 21.69 -9.85
C ALA A 58 -8.17 21.57 -11.23
N TRP A 59 -8.57 20.36 -11.62
CA TRP A 59 -9.46 20.13 -12.76
C TRP A 59 -10.92 20.49 -12.44
N LEU A 60 -11.46 20.07 -11.29
CA LEU A 60 -12.83 20.39 -10.85
C LEU A 60 -13.04 21.89 -10.69
N GLU A 61 -12.07 22.63 -10.15
CA GLU A 61 -12.13 24.09 -10.00
C GLU A 61 -12.30 24.78 -11.36
N ARG A 62 -11.52 24.38 -12.37
CA ARG A 62 -11.65 24.89 -13.75
C ARG A 62 -12.98 24.50 -14.40
N ALA A 63 -13.42 23.25 -14.22
CA ALA A 63 -14.71 22.81 -14.74
C ALA A 63 -15.88 23.57 -14.11
N ALA A 64 -15.77 23.93 -12.82
CA ALA A 64 -16.77 24.72 -12.12
C ALA A 64 -16.83 26.18 -12.60
N GLU A 65 -15.69 26.80 -12.97
CA GLU A 65 -15.71 28.12 -13.62
C GLU A 65 -16.31 28.05 -15.03
N ALA A 66 -15.91 27.09 -15.85
CA ALA A 66 -16.47 26.90 -17.20
C ALA A 66 -18.00 26.69 -17.16
N ALA A 67 -18.49 25.90 -16.20
CA ALA A 67 -19.93 25.73 -15.97
C ALA A 67 -20.62 27.03 -15.51
N ARG A 68 -19.98 27.86 -14.66
CA ARG A 68 -20.50 29.19 -14.27
C ARG A 68 -20.54 30.18 -15.44
N ALA A 69 -19.56 30.12 -16.34
CA ALA A 69 -19.48 30.94 -17.54
C ALA A 69 -20.47 30.52 -18.64
N GLY A 70 -21.12 29.35 -18.50
CA GLY A 70 -22.00 28.78 -19.52
C GLY A 70 -21.27 28.07 -20.66
N GLU A 71 -19.96 27.82 -20.51
CA GLU A 71 -19.12 27.10 -21.48
C GLU A 71 -19.34 25.58 -21.46
N LEU A 72 -19.90 25.05 -20.36
CA LEU A 72 -20.33 23.66 -20.22
C LEU A 72 -21.85 23.60 -20.08
N ASP A 73 -22.52 23.11 -21.12
CA ASP A 73 -23.95 22.85 -21.12
C ASP A 73 -24.30 21.46 -20.57
N ALA A 74 -25.60 21.17 -20.44
CA ALA A 74 -26.05 19.90 -19.87
C ALA A 74 -25.59 18.66 -20.69
N PRO A 75 -25.67 18.63 -22.03
CA PRO A 75 -25.04 17.58 -22.85
C PRO A 75 -23.54 17.38 -22.58
N ALA A 76 -22.73 18.44 -22.54
CA ALA A 76 -21.30 18.35 -22.27
C ALA A 76 -21.01 17.78 -20.86
N LEU A 77 -21.80 18.17 -19.86
CA LEU A 77 -21.68 17.64 -18.50
C LEU A 77 -22.08 16.15 -18.40
N ILE A 78 -23.04 15.69 -19.20
CA ILE A 78 -23.45 14.27 -19.26
C ILE A 78 -22.35 13.42 -19.92
N GLU A 79 -21.75 13.90 -21.01
CA GLU A 79 -20.61 13.24 -21.66
C GLU A 79 -19.40 13.16 -20.72
N LEU A 80 -19.06 14.28 -20.06
CA LEU A 80 -18.01 14.34 -19.06
C LEU A 80 -18.24 13.38 -17.88
N LEU A 81 -19.49 13.23 -17.42
CA LEU A 81 -19.85 12.22 -16.42
C LEU A 81 -19.61 10.79 -16.94
N GLY A 82 -19.89 10.52 -18.22
CA GLY A 82 -19.53 9.27 -18.88
C GLY A 82 -18.04 8.97 -18.81
N GLN A 83 -17.21 9.95 -19.19
CA GLN A 83 -15.75 9.87 -19.16
C GLN A 83 -15.21 9.63 -17.74
N LEU A 84 -15.73 10.36 -16.74
CA LEU A 84 -15.36 10.16 -15.32
C LEU A 84 -15.71 8.76 -14.82
N ARG A 85 -16.81 8.15 -15.26
CA ARG A 85 -17.17 6.77 -14.90
C ARG A 85 -16.21 5.74 -15.52
N GLN A 86 -15.76 5.96 -16.75
CA GLN A 86 -14.73 5.13 -17.38
C GLN A 86 -13.38 5.27 -16.65
N ALA A 87 -12.93 6.50 -16.38
CA ALA A 87 -11.70 6.79 -15.64
C ALA A 87 -11.72 6.18 -14.21
N SER A 88 -12.85 6.29 -13.51
CA SER A 88 -13.05 5.66 -12.20
C SER A 88 -12.93 4.13 -12.26
N THR A 89 -13.47 3.51 -13.30
CA THR A 89 -13.33 2.05 -13.54
C THR A 89 -11.88 1.66 -13.81
N ALA A 90 -11.15 2.44 -14.61
CA ALA A 90 -9.73 2.22 -14.87
C ALA A 90 -8.88 2.35 -13.59
N CYS A 91 -9.15 3.37 -12.76
CA CYS A 91 -8.48 3.55 -11.47
C CYS A 91 -8.78 2.42 -10.48
N ALA A 92 -10.02 1.90 -10.47
CA ALA A 92 -10.39 0.74 -9.66
C ALA A 92 -9.63 -0.52 -10.10
N ASN A 93 -9.53 -0.77 -11.42
CA ASN A 93 -8.76 -1.89 -11.97
C ASN A 93 -7.25 -1.75 -11.66
N ALA A 94 -6.69 -0.54 -11.76
CA ALA A 94 -5.29 -0.29 -11.38
C ALA A 94 -5.05 -0.53 -9.88
N SER A 95 -6.00 -0.16 -9.01
CA SER A 95 -5.96 -0.44 -7.57
C SER A 95 -6.03 -1.95 -7.28
N ASP A 96 -6.85 -2.70 -8.02
CA ASP A 96 -6.95 -4.16 -7.89
C ASP A 96 -5.69 -4.89 -8.37
N TRP A 97 -5.11 -4.46 -9.50
CA TRP A 97 -3.82 -4.96 -9.96
C TRP A 97 -2.71 -4.68 -8.94
N THR A 98 -2.65 -3.45 -8.41
CA THR A 98 -1.64 -3.05 -7.41
C THR A 98 -1.78 -3.86 -6.12
N LEU A 99 -3.01 -4.21 -5.71
CA LEU A 99 -3.27 -5.08 -4.57
C LEU A 99 -2.73 -6.51 -4.81
N LEU A 100 -2.93 -7.08 -6.01
CA LEU A 100 -2.38 -8.38 -6.39
C LEU A 100 -0.85 -8.35 -6.41
N ALA A 101 -0.25 -7.41 -7.13
CA ALA A 101 1.20 -7.25 -7.25
C ALA A 101 1.88 -7.05 -5.88
N ALA A 102 1.29 -6.24 -4.99
CA ALA A 102 1.80 -6.08 -3.63
C ALA A 102 1.76 -7.38 -2.81
N ARG A 103 0.72 -8.21 -3.00
CA ARG A 103 0.60 -9.51 -2.32
C ARG A 103 1.59 -10.55 -2.85
N GLU A 104 1.86 -10.55 -4.15
CA GLU A 104 2.90 -11.37 -4.79
C GLU A 104 4.31 -10.96 -4.34
N ALA A 105 4.57 -9.65 -4.22
CA ALA A 105 5.79 -9.09 -3.63
C ALA A 105 5.91 -9.31 -2.10
N GLY A 106 5.00 -10.09 -1.50
CA GLY A 106 5.07 -10.49 -0.10
C GLY A 106 4.49 -9.51 0.92
N ALA A 107 3.95 -8.35 0.50
CA ALA A 107 3.40 -7.36 1.44
C ALA A 107 2.21 -7.94 2.22
N SER A 108 2.28 -7.94 3.55
CA SER A 108 1.24 -8.53 4.40
C SER A 108 -0.06 -7.72 4.37
N LEU A 109 -1.19 -8.39 4.61
CA LEU A 109 -2.49 -7.72 4.72
C LEU A 109 -2.50 -6.63 5.83
N ARG A 110 -1.66 -6.76 6.86
CA ARG A 110 -1.48 -5.75 7.92
C ARG A 110 -0.78 -4.49 7.41
N GLN A 111 0.17 -4.59 6.48
CA GLN A 111 0.82 -3.44 5.84
C GLN A 111 -0.12 -2.77 4.83
N ILE A 112 -0.98 -3.55 4.17
CA ILE A 112 -1.92 -3.06 3.15
C ILE A 112 -3.14 -2.37 3.77
N ALA A 113 -3.69 -2.89 4.88
CA ALA A 113 -4.94 -2.39 5.48
C ALA A 113 -5.03 -0.88 5.76
N PRO A 114 -3.97 -0.18 6.22
CA PRO A 114 -4.02 1.28 6.44
C PRO A 114 -4.38 2.09 5.18
N VAL A 115 -3.99 1.63 3.99
CA VAL A 115 -4.27 2.31 2.70
C VAL A 115 -5.77 2.35 2.39
N PHE A 116 -6.53 1.38 2.90
CA PHE A 116 -7.97 1.25 2.70
C PHE A 116 -8.80 2.03 3.75
N GLY A 117 -8.15 2.71 4.70
CA GLY A 117 -8.79 3.64 5.64
C GLY A 117 -9.91 3.06 6.52
N LYS A 118 -10.59 3.94 7.25
CA LYS A 118 -11.75 3.60 8.09
C LYS A 118 -13.06 3.83 7.31
N GLY A 119 -13.29 3.05 6.26
CA GLY A 119 -14.51 3.22 5.44
C GLY A 119 -14.66 2.33 4.21
N TYR A 120 -13.64 1.57 3.81
CA TYR A 120 -13.81 0.63 2.70
C TYR A 120 -14.81 -0.47 3.05
N VAL A 121 -15.82 -0.63 2.19
CA VAL A 121 -16.97 -1.56 2.34
C VAL A 121 -16.55 -3.04 2.42
N ARG A 122 -15.29 -3.37 2.06
CA ARG A 122 -14.69 -4.70 2.25
C ARG A 122 -13.24 -4.58 2.71
N ALA A 123 -12.85 -5.40 3.66
CA ALA A 123 -11.45 -5.54 4.07
C ALA A 123 -10.58 -6.02 2.88
N PRO A 124 -9.27 -5.69 2.84
CA PRO A 124 -8.38 -6.09 1.74
C PRO A 124 -8.37 -7.60 1.48
N ALA A 125 -8.52 -8.41 2.53
CA ALA A 125 -8.65 -9.87 2.43
C ALA A 125 -9.83 -10.31 1.55
N ALA A 126 -11.03 -9.76 1.77
CA ALA A 126 -12.23 -10.12 1.01
C ALA A 126 -12.21 -9.56 -0.42
N ARG A 127 -11.45 -8.47 -0.66
CA ARG A 127 -11.21 -7.96 -2.00
C ARG A 127 -10.23 -8.86 -2.77
N LEU A 128 -9.14 -9.26 -2.13
CA LEU A 128 -8.16 -10.22 -2.67
C LEU A 128 -8.79 -11.59 -2.95
N GLU A 129 -9.61 -12.11 -2.03
CA GLU A 129 -10.33 -13.37 -2.22
C GLU A 129 -11.26 -13.33 -3.44
N LYS A 130 -11.95 -12.20 -3.67
CA LYS A 130 -12.76 -12.02 -4.90
C LYS A 130 -11.86 -12.04 -6.14
N LEU A 131 -10.75 -11.30 -6.14
CA LEU A 131 -9.82 -11.25 -7.27
C LEU A 131 -9.25 -12.62 -7.60
N HIS A 132 -8.87 -13.41 -6.59
CA HIS A 132 -8.34 -14.77 -6.74
C HIS A 132 -9.36 -15.80 -7.30
N ARG A 133 -10.65 -15.44 -7.41
CA ARG A 133 -11.65 -16.24 -8.15
C ARG A 133 -11.70 -15.90 -9.64
N GLU A 134 -11.22 -14.72 -10.04
CA GLU A 134 -11.17 -14.27 -11.44
C GLU A 134 -9.78 -14.52 -12.07
N VAL A 135 -8.68 -14.30 -11.32
CA VAL A 135 -7.29 -14.44 -11.76
C VAL A 135 -6.37 -14.86 -10.63
N LEU A 136 -5.33 -15.66 -10.92
CA LEU A 136 -4.38 -16.15 -9.92
C LEU A 136 -3.10 -15.29 -9.82
N SER A 137 -2.89 -14.33 -10.73
CA SER A 137 -1.74 -13.42 -10.66
C SER A 137 -2.01 -12.02 -11.21
N SER A 138 -1.14 -11.07 -10.88
CA SER A 138 -1.14 -9.70 -11.41
C SER A 138 -0.94 -9.67 -12.93
N GLU A 139 -0.09 -10.54 -13.49
CA GLU A 139 0.08 -10.71 -14.94
C GLU A 139 -1.20 -11.26 -15.62
N GLN A 140 -1.86 -12.24 -15.00
CA GLN A 140 -3.17 -12.71 -15.50
C GLN A 140 -4.23 -11.60 -15.44
N PHE A 141 -4.18 -10.71 -14.44
CA PHE A 141 -5.04 -9.53 -14.38
C PHE A 141 -4.76 -8.56 -15.54
N LEU A 142 -3.50 -8.27 -15.87
CA LEU A 142 -3.17 -7.40 -17.02
C LEU A 142 -3.68 -7.98 -18.33
N GLU A 143 -3.50 -9.28 -18.55
CA GLU A 143 -4.00 -9.95 -19.74
C GLU A 143 -5.53 -9.95 -19.82
N LEU A 144 -6.22 -10.14 -18.69
CA LEU A 144 -7.67 -9.98 -18.59
C LEU A 144 -8.12 -8.54 -18.92
N MET A 145 -7.38 -7.51 -18.47
CA MET A 145 -7.68 -6.11 -18.81
C MET A 145 -7.47 -5.85 -20.30
N ARG A 146 -6.35 -6.31 -20.89
CA ARG A 146 -6.09 -6.20 -22.33
C ARG A 146 -7.19 -6.83 -23.18
N ARG A 147 -7.78 -7.95 -22.73
CA ARG A 147 -8.92 -8.59 -23.42
C ARG A 147 -10.24 -7.83 -23.24
N ARG A 148 -10.49 -7.26 -22.05
CA ARG A 148 -11.67 -6.42 -21.77
C ARG A 148 -11.60 -5.04 -22.46
N MET A 149 -10.41 -4.59 -22.85
CA MET A 149 -10.14 -3.30 -23.52
C MET A 149 -9.68 -3.45 -24.98
N GLY A 150 -9.52 -4.68 -25.47
CA GLY A 150 -9.18 -4.98 -26.86
C GLY A 150 -10.30 -4.54 -27.82
N PRO A 151 -10.02 -4.43 -29.12
CA PRO A 151 -10.90 -3.73 -30.06
C PRO A 151 -12.30 -4.34 -30.08
N GLY A 152 -13.29 -3.52 -29.71
CA GLY A 152 -14.69 -3.70 -30.09
C GLY A 152 -14.96 -3.13 -31.48
#